data_AF-A0A948NAX8-F1
#
_entry.id   AF-A0A948NAX8-F1
#
_cell.length_a   1.000
_cell.length_b   1.000
_cell.length_c   1.000
_cell.angle_alpha   90.00
_cell.angle_beta   90.00
_cell.angle_gamma   90.00
#
_symmetry.space_group_name_H-M   'P 1'
#
loop_
_entity.id
_entity.type
_entity.pdbx_description
1 polymer ?
#
loop_
_entity_poly.entity_id
_entity_poly.type
_entity_poly.pdbx_seq_one_letter_code
_entity_poly.pdbx_strand_id
1 'polypeptide(L)'
;MTRYSLVAPALTAALLVVSAAASAQATPPDARARYEQEREKCMTNNTQDSVATCLREANNALDASRKGDLTNPGPAASDNATQRCAAFATAAEKAECMRRVETPVSGSVSGGGVLRQSTTTTIVPAPEPTQRP
;
A
#
# COMPACT_ATOMS: atom_id res chain seq x y z
N MET A 1 -22.04 -20.13 -75.59
CA MET A 1 -23.25 -19.42 -75.12
C MET A 1 -23.48 -19.97 -73.71
N THR A 2 -23.12 -19.28 -72.64
CA THR A 2 -23.81 -18.11 -72.07
C THR A 2 -22.81 -17.28 -71.26
N ARG A 3 -22.89 -15.94 -71.38
CA ARG A 3 -22.04 -14.96 -70.70
C ARG A 3 -22.64 -14.66 -69.32
N TYR A 4 -21.86 -14.70 -68.25
CA TYR A 4 -22.21 -14.04 -66.99
C TYR A 4 -21.14 -13.04 -66.60
N SER A 5 -21.62 -11.82 -66.40
CA SER A 5 -20.89 -10.56 -66.34
C SER A 5 -20.13 -10.37 -65.02
N LEU A 6 -18.93 -9.81 -65.14
CA LEU A 6 -18.22 -9.13 -64.06
C LEU A 6 -18.95 -7.82 -63.71
N VAL A 7 -19.35 -7.64 -62.46
CA VAL A 7 -19.62 -6.33 -61.85
C VAL A 7 -18.84 -6.28 -60.54
N ALA A 8 -17.89 -5.36 -60.48
CA ALA A 8 -17.05 -5.03 -59.32
C ALA A 8 -17.74 -3.94 -58.45
N PRO A 9 -17.04 -3.31 -57.48
CA PRO A 9 -16.88 -3.69 -56.07
C PRO A 9 -17.54 -2.63 -55.13
N ALA A 10 -17.28 -2.75 -53.81
CA ALA A 10 -17.17 -1.65 -52.81
C ALA A 10 -18.16 -1.64 -51.62
N LEU A 11 -17.57 -1.41 -50.43
CA LEU A 11 -18.16 -0.91 -49.17
C LEU A 11 -19.22 -1.82 -48.50
N THR A 12 -19.28 -2.09 -47.19
CA THR A 12 -18.87 -1.34 -46.00
C THR A 12 -19.06 -2.22 -44.76
N ALA A 13 -18.31 -1.90 -43.71
CA ALA A 13 -18.34 -2.43 -42.35
C ALA A 13 -19.72 -2.74 -41.73
N ALA A 14 -19.81 -3.87 -41.01
CA ALA A 14 -20.76 -4.17 -39.93
C ALA A 14 -20.32 -5.51 -39.30
N LEU A 15 -20.13 -5.76 -38.01
CA LEU A 15 -20.35 -5.03 -36.76
C LEU A 15 -19.53 -5.83 -35.73
N LEU A 16 -18.37 -5.32 -35.30
CA LEU A 16 -17.67 -5.80 -34.10
C LEU A 16 -18.32 -5.13 -32.89
N VAL A 17 -19.34 -5.78 -32.31
CA VAL A 17 -19.87 -5.38 -31.00
C VAL A 17 -19.25 -6.30 -29.95
N VAL A 18 -18.00 -6.00 -29.58
CA VAL A 18 -17.48 -6.43 -28.27
C VAL A 18 -17.96 -5.36 -27.29
N SER A 19 -19.03 -5.68 -26.57
CA SER A 19 -19.47 -4.90 -25.42
C SER A 19 -18.43 -5.04 -24.31
N ALA A 20 -17.42 -4.16 -24.30
CA ALA A 20 -16.63 -3.90 -23.12
C ALA A 20 -17.51 -3.13 -22.13
N ALA A 21 -18.42 -3.83 -21.46
CA ALA A 21 -19.10 -3.32 -20.29
C ALA A 21 -18.05 -3.24 -19.17
N ALA A 22 -17.24 -2.17 -19.18
CA ALA A 22 -16.59 -1.71 -17.98
C ALA A 22 -17.70 -1.24 -17.04
N SER A 23 -18.16 -2.14 -16.16
CA SER A 23 -19.04 -1.77 -15.07
C SER A 23 -18.29 -0.74 -14.23
N ALA A 24 -18.67 0.53 -14.35
CA ALA A 24 -18.19 1.57 -13.45
C ALA A 24 -18.77 1.26 -12.06
N GLN A 25 -18.02 0.54 -11.23
CA GLN A 25 -18.40 0.39 -9.84
C GLN A 25 -18.40 1.80 -9.21
N ALA A 26 -19.49 2.14 -8.53
CA ALA A 26 -19.61 3.40 -7.83
C ALA A 26 -18.42 3.53 -6.88
N THR A 27 -17.68 4.63 -6.97
CA THR A 27 -16.58 4.90 -6.04
C THR A 27 -17.17 4.94 -4.63
N PRO A 28 -16.66 4.12 -3.69
CA PRO A 28 -17.04 4.25 -2.29
C PRO A 28 -16.90 5.72 -1.86
N PRO A 29 -17.91 6.33 -1.20
CA PRO A 29 -17.88 7.76 -0.87
C PRO A 29 -16.68 8.14 0.00
N ASP A 30 -16.16 7.20 0.79
CA ASP A 30 -14.92 7.34 1.54
C ASP A 30 -13.69 7.48 0.63
N ALA A 31 -13.58 6.70 -0.46
CA ALA A 31 -12.43 6.74 -1.36
C ALA A 31 -12.27 8.08 -2.08
N ARG A 32 -13.37 8.73 -2.46
CA ARG A 32 -13.32 10.07 -3.04
C ARG A 32 -12.87 11.12 -2.01
N ALA A 33 -13.40 11.05 -0.79
CA ALA A 33 -13.00 11.94 0.29
C ALA A 33 -11.52 11.76 0.66
N ARG A 34 -11.02 10.50 0.68
CA ARG A 34 -9.59 10.20 0.87
C ARG A 34 -8.71 10.81 -0.20
N TYR A 35 -9.10 10.68 -1.47
CA TYR A 35 -8.39 11.29 -2.58
C TYR A 35 -8.28 12.82 -2.43
N GLU A 36 -9.36 13.49 -2.05
CA GLU A 36 -9.35 14.95 -1.87
C GLU A 36 -8.42 15.36 -0.73
N GLN A 37 -8.46 14.63 0.39
CA GLN A 37 -7.54 14.82 1.52
C GLN A 37 -6.07 14.61 1.12
N GLU A 38 -5.76 13.58 0.33
CA GLU A 38 -4.39 13.31 -0.15
C GLU A 38 -3.92 14.38 -1.13
N ARG A 39 -4.79 14.81 -2.05
CA ARG A 39 -4.49 15.90 -2.99
C ARG A 39 -4.16 17.20 -2.26
N GLU A 40 -4.89 17.56 -1.22
CA GLU A 40 -4.58 18.72 -0.39
C GLU A 40 -3.19 18.58 0.26
N LYS A 41 -2.87 17.42 0.82
CA LYS A 41 -1.53 17.14 1.38
C LYS A 41 -0.44 17.30 0.32
N CYS A 42 -0.64 16.79 -0.89
CA CYS A 42 0.31 16.95 -1.99
C CYS A 42 0.61 18.43 -2.28
N MET A 43 -0.41 19.30 -2.26
CA MET A 43 -0.24 20.73 -2.55
C MET A 43 0.49 21.50 -1.44
N THR A 44 0.46 21.00 -0.20
CA THR A 44 1.17 21.63 0.93
C THR A 44 2.66 21.28 1.02
N ASN A 45 3.19 20.51 0.06
CA ASN A 45 4.57 20.02 0.01
C ASN A 45 5.02 19.28 1.30
N ASN A 46 4.06 18.73 2.05
CA ASN A 46 4.29 17.95 3.27
C ASN A 46 4.52 16.46 2.97
N THR A 47 5.06 16.16 1.79
CA THR A 47 5.32 14.81 1.30
C THR A 47 6.81 14.63 1.04
N GLN A 48 7.32 13.41 1.20
CA GLN A 48 8.72 13.12 0.88
C GLN A 48 8.98 13.11 -0.64
N ASP A 49 7.91 13.04 -1.44
CA ASP A 49 7.93 13.00 -2.90
C ASP A 49 7.56 14.33 -3.55
N SER A 50 7.90 14.47 -4.83
CA SER A 50 7.44 15.59 -5.66
C SER A 50 5.90 15.64 -5.73
N VAL A 51 5.33 16.84 -5.86
CA VAL A 51 3.88 17.05 -6.03
C VAL A 51 3.31 16.18 -7.17
N ALA A 52 4.03 16.06 -8.29
CA ALA A 52 3.60 15.25 -9.43
C ALA A 52 3.54 13.76 -9.10
N THR A 53 4.49 13.24 -8.31
CA THR A 53 4.45 11.86 -7.83
C THR A 53 3.32 11.64 -6.84
N CYS A 54 3.17 12.52 -5.85
CA CYS A 54 2.10 12.42 -4.86
C CYS A 54 0.71 12.40 -5.52
N LEU A 55 0.45 13.30 -6.48
CA LEU A 55 -0.83 13.33 -7.18
C LEU A 55 -1.07 12.07 -8.04
N ARG A 56 -0.01 11.51 -8.63
CA ARG A 56 -0.09 10.25 -9.37
C ARG A 56 -0.47 9.10 -8.44
N GLU A 57 0.14 9.02 -7.27
CA GLU A 57 -0.16 7.99 -6.27
C GLU A 57 -1.60 8.11 -5.74
N ALA A 58 -2.05 9.31 -5.41
CA ALA A 58 -3.43 9.56 -4.98
C ALA A 58 -4.46 9.14 -6.06
N ASN A 59 -4.19 9.45 -7.33
CA ASN A 59 -5.04 9.02 -8.44
C ASN A 59 -5.04 7.49 -8.60
N ASN A 60 -3.88 6.85 -8.48
CA ASN A 60 -3.77 5.39 -8.57
C ASN A 60 -4.53 4.70 -7.43
N ALA A 61 -4.47 5.24 -6.22
CA ALA A 61 -5.22 4.73 -5.07
C ALA A 61 -6.74 4.84 -5.27
N LEU A 62 -7.20 5.97 -5.81
CA LEU A 62 -8.60 6.17 -6.17
C LEU A 62 -9.07 5.19 -7.25
N ASP A 63 -8.26 4.97 -8.28
CA ASP A 63 -8.54 4.02 -9.37
C ASP A 63 -8.59 2.57 -8.87
N ALA A 64 -7.63 2.16 -8.03
CA ALA A 64 -7.65 0.84 -7.39
C ALA A 64 -8.88 0.66 -6.49
N SER A 65 -9.29 1.69 -5.75
CA SER A 65 -10.52 1.66 -4.95
C SER A 65 -11.77 1.47 -5.81
N ARG A 66 -11.84 2.18 -6.95
CA ARG A 66 -12.95 2.05 -7.91
C ARG A 66 -13.04 0.65 -8.49
N LYS A 67 -11.90 0.06 -8.84
CA LYS A 67 -11.84 -1.30 -9.39
C LYS A 67 -12.09 -2.39 -8.35
N GLY A 68 -12.05 -2.04 -7.05
CA GLY A 68 -12.14 -3.01 -5.96
C GLY A 68 -10.85 -3.80 -5.75
N ASP A 69 -9.72 -3.29 -6.22
CA ASP A 69 -8.40 -3.95 -6.13
C ASP A 69 -7.75 -3.78 -4.75
N LEU A 70 -8.35 -2.98 -3.86
CA LEU A 70 -7.86 -2.79 -2.50
C LEU A 70 -8.20 -4.02 -1.64
N THR A 71 -7.16 -4.66 -1.11
CA THR A 71 -7.29 -5.80 -0.20
C THR A 71 -6.84 -5.42 1.20
N ASN A 72 -7.51 -5.98 2.21
CA ASN A 72 -7.06 -5.89 3.59
C ASN A 72 -6.52 -7.27 4.02
N PRO A 73 -5.24 -7.37 4.41
CA PRO A 73 -4.67 -8.64 4.88
C PRO A 73 -5.36 -9.20 6.14
N GLY A 74 -6.14 -8.41 6.87
CA GLY A 74 -6.91 -8.86 8.02
C GLY A 74 -6.01 -9.42 9.13
N PRO A 75 -6.40 -10.51 9.82
CA PRO A 75 -5.61 -11.13 10.89
C PRO A 75 -4.19 -11.54 10.45
N ALA A 76 -4.02 -11.94 9.17
CA ALA A 76 -2.72 -12.34 8.64
C ALA A 76 -1.68 -11.19 8.69
N ALA A 77 -2.11 -9.93 8.76
CA ALA A 77 -1.20 -8.80 8.95
C ALA A 77 -0.43 -8.88 10.27
N SER A 78 -1.12 -9.29 11.34
CA SER A 78 -0.52 -9.44 12.68
C SER A 78 0.44 -10.62 12.72
N ASP A 79 0.03 -11.74 12.14
CA ASP A 79 0.85 -12.95 12.07
C ASP A 79 2.11 -12.71 11.24
N ASN A 80 1.99 -12.07 10.08
CA ASN A 80 3.14 -11.70 9.25
C ASN A 80 4.06 -10.72 10.00
N ALA A 81 3.51 -9.79 10.78
CA ALA A 81 4.31 -8.85 11.55
C ALA A 81 5.18 -9.55 12.59
N THR A 82 4.65 -10.55 13.31
CA THR A 82 5.43 -11.34 14.28
C THR A 82 6.38 -12.32 13.61
N GLN A 83 5.98 -12.95 12.50
CA GLN A 83 6.84 -13.84 11.70
C GLN A 83 8.11 -13.12 11.21
N ARG A 84 8.02 -11.84 10.86
CA ARG A 84 9.20 -11.04 10.48
C ARG A 84 10.27 -10.96 11.57
N CYS A 85 9.92 -11.16 12.85
CA CYS A 85 10.91 -11.22 13.93
C CYS A 85 11.78 -12.49 13.88
N ALA A 86 11.44 -13.50 13.07
CA ALA A 86 12.29 -14.68 12.87
C ALA A 86 13.61 -14.37 12.15
N ALA A 87 13.77 -13.18 11.57
CA ALA A 87 15.01 -12.73 10.94
C ALA A 87 16.14 -12.46 11.96
N PHE A 88 15.82 -12.27 13.25
CA PHE A 88 16.81 -12.03 14.29
C PHE A 88 17.43 -13.34 14.80
N ALA A 89 18.76 -13.38 14.85
CA ALA A 89 19.50 -14.61 15.20
C ALA A 89 19.53 -14.88 16.70
N THR A 90 19.59 -13.84 17.53
CA THR A 90 19.63 -14.02 18.99
C THR A 90 18.24 -13.99 19.60
N ALA A 91 18.06 -14.74 20.70
CA ALA A 91 16.81 -14.74 21.44
C ALA A 91 16.45 -13.35 22.00
N ALA A 92 17.46 -12.57 22.42
CA ALA A 92 17.27 -11.22 22.94
C ALA A 92 16.72 -10.25 21.88
N GLU A 93 17.30 -10.24 20.68
CA GLU A 93 16.83 -9.39 19.57
C GLU A 93 15.43 -9.80 19.09
N LYS A 94 15.16 -11.11 19.02
CA LYS A 94 13.84 -11.62 18.67
C LYS A 94 12.78 -11.17 19.67
N ALA A 95 13.06 -11.29 20.97
CA ALA A 95 12.15 -10.84 22.03
C ALA A 95 11.89 -9.32 21.95
N GLU A 96 12.94 -8.55 21.69
CA GLU A 96 12.86 -7.09 21.56
C GLU A 96 12.09 -6.64 20.29
N CYS A 97 12.19 -7.41 19.19
CA CYS A 97 11.34 -7.24 18.02
C CYS A 97 9.86 -7.54 18.33
N MET A 98 9.58 -8.68 18.96
CA MET A 98 8.21 -9.07 19.32
C MET A 98 7.56 -8.00 20.19
N ARG A 99 8.28 -7.52 21.21
CA ARG A 99 7.84 -6.42 22.08
C ARG A 99 7.46 -5.17 21.28
N ARG A 100 8.26 -4.76 20.30
CA ARG A 100 7.91 -3.63 19.41
C ARG A 100 6.65 -3.89 18.60
N VAL A 101 6.48 -5.09 18.05
CA VAL A 101 5.31 -5.45 17.21
C VAL A 101 4.01 -5.41 18.02
N GLU A 102 4.06 -5.92 19.25
CA GLU A 102 2.91 -5.99 20.17
C GLU A 102 2.60 -4.65 20.84
N THR A 103 3.54 -3.69 20.81
CA THR A 103 3.31 -2.35 21.35
C THR A 103 2.26 -1.59 20.52
N PRO A 104 1.34 -0.85 21.16
CA PRO A 104 0.41 0.01 20.44
C PRO A 104 1.10 1.02 19.51
N VAL A 105 0.37 1.44 18.48
CA VAL A 105 0.84 2.45 17.54
C VAL A 105 1.11 3.76 18.29
N SER A 106 2.33 4.28 18.14
CA SER A 106 2.77 5.53 18.75
C SER A 106 2.69 6.72 17.78
N GLY A 107 2.46 6.46 16.49
CA GLY A 107 2.29 7.51 15.48
C GLY A 107 2.17 6.96 14.07
N SER A 108 2.20 7.86 13.09
CA SER A 108 2.16 7.52 11.67
C SER A 108 3.06 8.45 10.87
N VAL A 109 3.51 7.99 9.71
CA VAL A 109 4.27 8.82 8.75
C VAL A 109 3.37 9.28 7.60
N SER A 110 3.85 10.25 6.82
CA SER A 110 3.12 10.83 5.68
C SER A 110 2.70 9.77 4.64
N GLY A 111 3.54 8.76 4.40
CA GLY A 111 3.24 7.62 3.51
C GLY A 111 2.30 6.56 4.09
N GLY A 112 1.60 6.83 5.20
CA GLY A 112 0.60 5.91 5.77
C GLY A 112 1.14 4.76 6.62
N GLY A 113 2.47 4.65 6.76
CA GLY A 113 3.10 3.69 7.67
C GLY A 113 2.81 4.00 9.14
N VAL A 114 2.69 2.96 9.97
CA VAL A 114 2.51 3.07 11.42
C VAL A 114 3.84 2.97 12.15
N LEU A 115 4.02 3.80 13.18
CA LEU A 115 5.18 3.78 14.06
C LEU A 115 4.82 3.09 15.37
N ARG A 116 5.75 2.29 15.88
CA ARG A 116 5.67 1.65 17.20
C ARG A 116 7.00 1.85 17.90
N GLN A 117 6.95 2.21 19.18
CA GLN A 117 8.14 2.45 19.98
C GLN A 117 8.01 1.73 21.30
N SER A 118 9.06 1.00 21.67
CA SER A 118 9.11 0.27 22.92
C SER A 118 10.47 0.54 23.57
N THR A 119 10.51 0.91 24.85
CA THR A 119 11.77 1.19 25.59
C THR A 119 12.08 0.03 26.54
N THR A 120 13.34 -0.43 26.56
CA THR A 120 13.83 -1.45 27.50
C THR A 120 14.95 -0.83 28.33
N THR A 121 14.81 -0.88 29.66
CA THR A 121 15.83 -0.36 30.59
C THR A 121 16.64 -1.52 31.15
N THR A 122 17.95 -1.52 30.91
CA THR A 122 18.87 -2.53 31.46
C THR A 122 19.65 -1.92 32.61
N ILE A 123 19.59 -2.54 33.79
CA ILE A 123 20.44 -2.17 34.93
C ILE A 123 21.74 -2.96 34.78
N VAL A 124 22.85 -2.26 34.54
CA VAL A 124 24.19 -2.85 34.56
C VAL A 124 24.73 -2.73 36.00
N PRO A 125 25.07 -3.84 36.68
CA PRO A 125 25.68 -3.78 38.01
C PRO A 125 26.97 -2.97 38.00
N ALA A 126 27.25 -2.23 39.07
CA ALA A 126 28.52 -1.55 39.23
C ALA A 126 29.67 -2.58 39.23
N PRO A 127 30.81 -2.29 38.58
CA PRO A 127 31.98 -3.17 38.65
C PRO A 127 32.39 -3.35 40.11
N GLU A 128 32.64 -4.60 40.52
CA GLU A 128 33.10 -4.90 41.87
C GLU A 128 34.42 -4.13 42.16
N PRO A 129 34.57 -3.52 43.36
CA PRO A 129 35.80 -2.83 43.70
C PRO A 129 36.96 -3.83 43.63
N THR A 130 37.95 -3.53 42.79
CA THR A 130 39.17 -4.32 42.70
C THR A 130 39.85 -4.29 44.08
N GLN A 131 39.78 -5.40 44.82
CA GLN A 131 40.53 -5.54 46.08
C GLN A 131 42.02 -5.54 45.72
N ARG A 132 42.70 -4.42 46.00
CA ARG A 132 44.15 -4.31 45.89
C ARG A 132 44.77 -5.04 47.11
N PRO A 133 45.72 -5.96 46.91
CA PRO A 133 46.42 -6.64 48.00
C PRO A 133 47.28 -5.68 48.84
#